data_AF-A0A060BVJ3-F1
#
_entry.id   AF-A0A060BVJ3-F1
#
_cell.length_a   1.000
_cell.length_b   1.000
_cell.length_c   1.000
_cell.angle_alpha   90.00
_cell.angle_beta   90.00
_cell.angle_gamma   90.00
#
_symmetry.space_group_name_H-M   'P 1'
#
loop_
_entity.id
_entity.type
_entity.pdbx_description
1 polymer ?
#
loop_
_entity_poly.entity_id
_entity_poly.type
_entity_poly.pdbx_seq_one_letter_code
_entity_poly.pdbx_strand_id
1 'polypeptide(L)'
;RPFQIYVNDVPVHARGYNWVPADAFMSRVSDEQYRTLFDDLTQSNANMIRAWGGGIYESDTFYELADRLGIMVWQDLCWPVQHT
;
A
#
# COMPACT_ATOMS: atom_id res chain seq x y z
N ARG A 1 25.72 0.13 -4.98
CA ARG A 1 25.35 0.17 -3.54
C ARG A 1 24.01 -0.56 -3.42
N PRO A 2 23.80 -1.46 -2.45
CA PRO A 2 22.51 -2.11 -2.27
C PRO A 2 21.45 -1.09 -1.85
N PHE A 3 20.22 -1.25 -2.33
CA PHE A 3 19.06 -0.51 -1.85
C PHE A 3 18.49 -1.24 -0.63
N GLN A 4 18.34 -0.54 0.49
CA GLN A 4 17.91 -1.12 1.77
C GLN A 4 16.97 -0.14 2.47
N ILE A 5 16.02 -0.70 3.22
CA ILE A 5 15.01 0.05 3.97
C ILE A 5 15.34 -0.07 5.45
N TYR A 6 15.33 1.06 6.15
CA TYR A 6 15.55 1.16 7.59
C TYR A 6 14.36 1.85 8.23
N VAL A 7 13.87 1.31 9.35
CA VAL A 7 12.83 1.91 10.18
C VAL A 7 13.41 2.04 11.57
N ASN A 8 13.49 3.26 12.09
CA ASN A 8 14.12 3.55 13.39
C ASN A 8 15.52 2.94 13.51
N ASP A 9 16.36 3.14 12.48
CA ASP A 9 17.74 2.61 12.37
C ASP A 9 17.88 1.07 12.32
N VAL A 10 16.76 0.33 12.29
CA VAL A 10 16.76 -1.13 12.15
C VAL A 10 16.52 -1.51 10.69
N PRO A 11 17.36 -2.36 10.07
CA PRO A 11 17.13 -2.83 8.70
C PRO A 11 15.87 -3.70 8.65
N VAL A 12 14.98 -3.39 7.71
CA VAL A 12 13.72 -4.13 7.51
C VAL A 12 13.71 -4.82 6.16
N HIS A 13 13.37 -6.10 6.15
CA HIS A 13 13.11 -6.83 4.92
C HIS A 13 11.68 -6.56 4.46
N ALA A 14 11.51 -5.88 3.33
CA ALA A 14 10.20 -5.61 2.74
C ALA A 14 9.59 -6.88 2.17
N ARG A 15 8.39 -7.23 2.64
CA ARG A 15 7.58 -8.35 2.15
C ARG A 15 6.17 -7.85 1.90
N GLY A 16 5.66 -8.06 0.70
CA GLY A 16 4.27 -7.77 0.39
C GLY A 16 4.05 -7.52 -1.08
N TYR A 17 3.16 -6.59 -1.39
CA TYR A 17 2.48 -6.55 -2.68
C TYR A 17 2.41 -5.14 -3.26
N ASN A 18 2.11 -5.06 -4.56
CA ASN A 18 1.71 -3.81 -5.18
C ASN A 18 0.20 -3.66 -5.00
N TRP A 19 -0.21 -2.52 -4.46
CA TRP A 19 -1.60 -2.14 -4.31
C TRP A 19 -2.07 -1.41 -5.58
N VAL A 20 -3.16 -1.91 -6.15
CA VAL A 20 -3.90 -1.29 -7.26
C VAL A 20 -5.30 -0.94 -6.77
N PRO A 21 -5.98 0.05 -7.39
CA PRO A 21 -7.34 0.38 -6.99
C PRO A 21 -8.24 -0.86 -6.99
N ALA A 22 -8.95 -1.07 -5.88
CA ALA A 22 -9.76 -2.27 -5.66
C ALA A 22 -10.97 -2.37 -6.60
N ASP A 23 -11.43 -1.24 -7.14
CA ASP A 23 -12.49 -1.16 -8.14
C ASP A 23 -12.17 -0.06 -9.17
N ALA A 24 -12.76 -0.16 -10.36
CA ALA A 24 -12.70 0.90 -11.38
C ALA A 24 -13.48 2.15 -10.95
N PHE A 25 -14.47 2.00 -10.06
CA PHE A 25 -15.25 3.08 -9.47
C PHE A 25 -14.97 3.18 -7.98
N MET A 26 -14.15 4.15 -7.59
CA MET A 26 -13.69 4.32 -6.19
C MET A 26 -14.84 4.50 -5.20
N SER A 27 -15.95 5.11 -5.61
CA SER A 27 -17.13 5.28 -4.77
C SER A 27 -17.83 3.98 -4.36
N ARG A 28 -17.46 2.84 -4.97
CA ARG A 28 -17.98 1.52 -4.63
C ARG A 28 -17.14 0.77 -3.62
N VAL A 29 -15.92 1.22 -3.37
CA VAL A 29 -15.03 0.56 -2.41
C VAL A 29 -15.45 0.97 -1.01
N SER A 30 -15.94 0.02 -0.21
CA SER A 30 -16.35 0.27 1.17
C SER A 30 -15.17 0.14 2.14
N ASP A 31 -15.26 0.78 3.30
CA ASP A 31 -14.27 0.61 4.37
C ASP A 31 -14.15 -0.85 4.82
N GLU A 32 -15.23 -1.64 4.72
CA GLU A 32 -15.20 -3.07 5.03
C GLU A 32 -14.31 -3.84 4.05
N GLN A 33 -14.37 -3.51 2.75
CA GLN A 33 -13.49 -4.12 1.76
C GLN A 33 -12.02 -3.78 2.03
N TYR A 34 -11.70 -2.53 2.39
CA TYR A 34 -10.34 -2.18 2.80
C TYR A 34 -9.91 -3.02 4.01
N ARG A 35 -10.76 -3.15 5.04
CA ARG A 35 -10.45 -3.97 6.22
C ARG A 35 -10.16 -5.43 5.85
N THR A 36 -10.99 -6.05 5.00
CA THR A 36 -10.78 -7.43 4.54
C THR A 36 -9.43 -7.56 3.82
N LEU A 37 -9.12 -6.63 2.90
CA LEU A 37 -7.84 -6.67 2.17
C LEU A 37 -6.63 -6.48 3.10
N PHE A 38 -6.74 -5.62 4.11
CA PHE A 38 -5.69 -5.44 5.12
C PHE A 38 -5.54 -6.65 6.06
N ASP A 39 -6.66 -7.32 6.41
CA ASP A 39 -6.62 -8.57 7.15
C ASP A 39 -5.88 -9.65 6.34
N ASP A 40 -6.16 -9.79 5.03
CA ASP A 40 -5.44 -10.71 4.15
C ASP A 40 -3.94 -10.38 4.07
N LEU A 41 -3.58 -9.09 3.99
CA LEU A 41 -2.18 -8.65 4.02
C LEU A 41 -1.47 -9.08 5.30
N THR A 42 -2.09 -8.86 6.47
CA THR A 42 -1.48 -9.25 7.75
C THR A 42 -1.38 -10.77 7.91
N GLN A 43 -2.41 -11.52 7.49
CA GLN A 43 -2.41 -12.99 7.52
C GLN A 43 -1.34 -13.60 6.59
N SER A 44 -0.99 -12.92 5.49
CA SER A 44 0.09 -13.33 4.60
C SER A 44 1.50 -13.01 5.13
N ASN A 45 1.65 -12.42 6.32
CA ASN A 45 2.90 -11.93 6.90
C ASN A 45 3.59 -10.82 6.06
N ALA A 46 2.79 -10.06 5.29
CA ALA A 46 3.26 -8.85 4.63
C ALA A 46 3.51 -7.73 5.65
N ASN A 47 4.49 -6.88 5.38
CA ASN A 47 4.83 -5.71 6.17
C ASN A 47 4.97 -4.43 5.33
N MET A 48 4.82 -4.53 4.00
CA MET A 48 4.89 -3.40 3.09
C MET A 48 3.92 -3.57 1.91
N ILE A 49 3.25 -2.48 1.54
CA ILE A 49 2.51 -2.37 0.29
C ILE A 49 3.02 -1.19 -0.52
N ARG A 50 3.08 -1.36 -1.84
CA ARG A 50 3.40 -0.26 -2.77
C ARG A 50 2.12 0.27 -3.41
N ALA A 51 1.70 1.48 -3.04
CA ALA A 51 0.60 2.18 -3.71
C ALA A 51 1.07 2.64 -5.09
N TRP A 52 0.65 1.91 -6.12
CA TRP A 52 1.15 2.07 -7.48
C TRP A 52 0.65 3.38 -8.13
N GLY A 53 1.59 4.12 -8.73
CA GLY A 53 1.36 5.50 -9.20
C GLY A 53 0.50 5.67 -10.45
N GLY A 54 0.07 4.58 -11.10
CA GLY A 54 -0.93 4.67 -12.16
C GLY A 54 -2.38 4.52 -11.66
N GLY A 55 -2.56 4.36 -10.35
CA GLY A 55 -3.86 4.41 -9.68
C GLY A 55 -4.20 5.82 -9.22
N ILE A 56 -4.64 5.93 -7.98
CA ILE A 56 -4.95 7.18 -7.28
C ILE A 56 -4.19 7.26 -5.96
N TYR A 57 -4.24 8.44 -5.34
CA TYR A 57 -4.09 8.51 -3.89
C TYR A 57 -5.30 7.82 -3.24
N GLU A 58 -5.03 6.83 -2.39
CA GLU A 58 -6.08 6.03 -1.75
C GLU A 58 -6.84 6.81 -0.67
N SER A 59 -7.93 6.23 -0.17
CA SER A 59 -8.75 6.84 0.88
C SER A 59 -8.01 6.99 2.21
N ASP A 60 -8.46 7.89 3.08
CA ASP A 60 -7.91 8.02 4.44
C ASP A 60 -7.97 6.70 5.22
N THR A 61 -9.05 5.92 5.05
CA THR A 61 -9.21 4.58 5.64
C THR A 61 -8.04 3.65 5.31
N PHE A 62 -7.50 3.70 4.09
CA PHE A 62 -6.34 2.90 3.69
C PHE A 62 -5.09 3.26 4.51
N TYR A 63 -4.79 4.54 4.66
CA TYR A 63 -3.62 5.01 5.42
C TYR A 63 -3.80 4.75 6.92
N GLU A 64 -5.00 4.95 7.47
CA GLU A 64 -5.30 4.64 8.87
C GLU A 64 -5.16 3.15 9.19
N LEU A 65 -5.58 2.26 8.28
CA LEU A 65 -5.40 0.83 8.44
C LEU A 65 -3.92 0.43 8.37
N ALA A 66 -3.16 1.03 7.45
CA ALA A 66 -1.72 0.79 7.35
C ALA A 66 -1.00 1.19 8.65
N ASP A 67 -1.31 2.36 9.19
CA ASP A 67 -0.75 2.84 10.46
C ASP A 67 -1.13 1.92 11.63
N ARG A 68 -2.41 1.58 11.75
CA ARG A 68 -2.92 0.76 12.85
C ARG A 68 -2.38 -0.67 12.83
N LEU A 69 -2.16 -1.24 11.64
CA LEU A 69 -1.71 -2.62 11.47
C LEU A 69 -0.18 -2.74 11.30
N GLY A 70 0.53 -1.62 11.26
CA GLY A 70 1.99 -1.59 11.10
C GLY A 70 2.46 -2.00 9.71
N ILE A 71 1.67 -1.71 8.67
CA ILE A 71 2.03 -1.95 7.27
C ILE A 71 2.70 -0.70 6.71
N MET A 72 3.93 -0.82 6.21
CA MET A 72 4.62 0.29 5.55
C MET A 72 4.02 0.56 4.17
N VAL A 73 3.87 1.83 3.81
CA VAL A 73 3.39 2.24 2.49
C VAL A 73 4.53 2.84 1.67
N TRP A 74 4.87 2.19 0.55
CA TRP A 74 5.66 2.80 -0.51
C TRP A 74 4.70 3.55 -1.43
N GLN A 75 4.66 4.87 -1.32
CA GLN A 75 3.80 5.71 -2.14
C GLN A 75 4.52 6.16 -3.42
N ASP A 76 4.01 5.75 -4.57
CA ASP A 76 4.40 6.38 -5.83
C ASP A 76 3.68 7.74 -5.98
N LEU A 77 4.27 8.66 -6.74
CA LEU A 77 3.53 9.82 -7.23
C LEU A 77 2.45 9.35 -8.21
N CYS A 78 1.25 9.92 -8.11
CA CYS A 78 0.14 9.65 -9.02
C CYS A 78 0.41 10.32 -10.39
N TRP A 79 1.42 9.82 -11.09
CA TRP A 79 1.85 10.25 -12.41
C TRP A 79 2.12 9.02 -13.26
N PRO A 80 1.12 8.51 -14.01
CA PRO A 80 1.37 7.41 -14.92
C PRO A 80 2.39 7.86 -15.97
N VAL A 81 3.32 6.98 -16.34
CA VAL A 81 4.24 7.21 -17.46
C VAL A 81 3.39 7.43 -18.71
N GLN A 82 3.22 8.69 -19.12
CA GLN A 82 2.74 9.01 -20.45
C GLN A 82 3.87 8.67 -21.42
N HIS A 83 3.59 7.81 -22.40
CA HIS A 83 4.48 7.59 -23.52
C HIS A 83 4.85 8.95 -24.12
N THR A 84 6.14 9.31 -24.07
CA THR A 84 6.74 10.19 -25.08
C THR A 84 6.78 9.48 -26.42
#